data_AF-A0A1Y2CF51-F1
#
_entry.id   AF-A0A1Y2CF51-F1
#
_cell.length_a   1.000
_cell.length_b   1.000
_cell.length_c   1.000
_cell.angle_alpha   90.00
_cell.angle_beta   90.00
_cell.angle_gamma   90.00
#
_symmetry.space_group_name_H-M   'P 1'
#
loop_
_entity.id
_entity.type
_entity.pdbx_description
1 polymer ?
#
loop_
_entity_poly.entity_id
_entity_poly.type
_entity_poly.pdbx_seq_one_letter_code
_entity_poly.pdbx_strand_id
1 'polypeptide(L)'
;MTSSPPSRLWRASPNLYRRLSFPNKHPSKTPQHNLYTKIAAKSTTCLLILCLILRPLEPKTGFLSPFDTKGIIDHTLFGIMAVTSMEVYSVFLFLAPAIIYQTHYLPLFNAPYFSTSIRDFWANRWNLPVAHIFRTVVFLPV
;
A
#
# COMPACT_ATOMS: atom_id res chain seq x y z
N MET A 1 -0.88 46.15 25.96
CA MET A 1 -0.64 45.35 24.73
C MET A 1 -0.28 43.94 25.16
N THR A 2 -1.26 43.03 25.23
CA THR A 2 -1.07 41.64 25.68
C THR A 2 -1.57 40.72 24.58
N SER A 3 -0.66 40.17 23.77
CA SER A 3 -0.98 39.20 22.72
C SER A 3 -1.17 37.81 23.33
N SER A 4 -2.40 37.33 23.35
CA SER A 4 -2.75 35.94 23.66
C SER A 4 -2.27 34.99 22.56
N PRO A 5 -1.84 33.75 22.86
CA PRO A 5 -1.50 32.77 21.82
C PRO A 5 -2.77 32.08 21.27
N PRO A 6 -2.78 31.63 20.00
CA PRO A 6 -3.95 30.99 19.40
C PRO A 6 -4.06 29.54 19.88
N SER A 7 -4.83 29.30 20.95
CA SER A 7 -4.97 28.02 21.64
C SER A 7 -6.02 27.06 21.02
N ARG A 8 -6.32 27.16 19.72
CA ARG A 8 -7.55 26.54 19.17
C ARG A 8 -7.42 25.77 17.85
N LEU A 9 -6.24 25.25 17.49
CA LEU A 9 -6.08 24.45 16.26
C LEU A 9 -5.59 23.01 16.44
N TRP A 10 -5.29 22.55 17.66
CA TRP A 10 -4.72 21.21 17.90
C TRP A 10 -5.48 20.35 18.91
N ARG A 11 -6.77 20.62 19.15
CA ARG A 11 -7.58 19.72 19.97
C ARG A 11 -7.97 18.50 19.13
N ALA A 12 -7.00 17.61 18.90
CA ALA A 12 -7.25 16.30 18.31
C ALA A 12 -8.39 15.64 19.09
N SER A 13 -9.53 15.45 18.42
CA SER A 13 -10.70 14.84 19.05
C SER A 13 -10.29 13.47 19.60
N PRO A 14 -10.61 13.12 20.86
CA PRO A 14 -10.32 11.80 21.43
C PRO A 14 -10.87 10.65 20.57
N ASN A 15 -11.87 10.96 19.74
CA ASN A 15 -12.48 10.04 18.79
C ASN A 15 -11.63 9.77 17.55
N LEU A 16 -10.67 10.64 17.21
CA LEU A 16 -9.74 10.43 16.10
C LEU A 16 -8.79 9.27 16.42
N TYR A 17 -8.22 9.27 17.63
CA TYR A 17 -7.41 8.15 18.12
C TYR A 17 -8.20 6.84 18.17
N ARG A 18 -9.46 6.89 18.59
CA ARG A 18 -10.37 5.73 18.63
C ARG A 18 -10.71 5.18 17.24
N ARG A 19 -10.76 6.02 16.20
CA ARG A 19 -10.99 5.61 14.80
C ARG A 19 -9.72 5.20 14.05
N LEU A 20 -8.56 5.72 14.46
CA LEU A 20 -7.24 5.23 14.06
C LEU A 20 -6.86 3.94 14.79
N SER A 21 -7.58 3.61 15.87
CA SER A 21 -7.51 2.29 16.49
C SER A 21 -8.09 1.31 15.49
N PHE A 22 -7.22 0.55 14.82
CA PHE A 22 -7.62 -0.70 14.20
C PHE A 22 -8.49 -1.48 15.21
N PRO A 23 -9.58 -2.12 14.77
CA PRO A 23 -10.44 -2.87 15.68
C PRO A 23 -9.53 -3.79 16.49
N ASN A 24 -9.56 -3.58 17.82
CA ASN A 24 -8.90 -4.41 18.81
C ASN A 24 -9.63 -5.76 18.84
N LYS A 25 -9.57 -6.51 17.74
CA LYS A 25 -9.83 -7.93 17.77
C LYS A 25 -8.62 -8.50 18.50
N HIS A 26 -8.85 -8.88 19.75
CA HIS A 26 -8.00 -9.83 20.45
C HIS A 26 -7.51 -10.87 19.44
N PRO A 27 -6.20 -11.16 19.38
CA PRO A 27 -5.66 -12.06 18.38
C PRO A 27 -6.40 -13.37 18.49
N SER A 28 -7.26 -13.66 17.50
CA SER A 28 -7.58 -15.04 17.21
C SER A 28 -6.23 -15.71 16.99
N LYS A 29 -5.92 -16.73 17.79
CA LYS A 29 -4.70 -17.54 17.71
C LYS A 29 -4.66 -18.34 16.40
N THR A 30 -4.87 -17.71 15.26
CA THR A 30 -4.41 -18.24 13.99
C THR A 30 -2.88 -18.22 14.03
N PRO A 31 -2.19 -19.32 13.71
CA PRO A 31 -0.75 -19.41 13.92
C PRO A 31 -0.05 -18.31 13.12
N GLN A 32 0.61 -17.35 13.78
CA GLN A 32 1.35 -16.27 13.08
C GLN A 32 2.36 -16.82 12.08
N HIS A 33 2.88 -18.03 12.33
CA HIS A 33 3.71 -18.81 11.42
C HIS A 33 3.09 -18.97 10.01
N ASN A 34 1.77 -19.17 9.93
CA ASN A 34 1.07 -19.35 8.65
C ASN A 34 0.92 -18.03 7.88
N LEU A 35 1.00 -16.88 8.56
CA LEU A 35 0.97 -15.57 7.91
C LEU A 35 2.35 -15.24 7.32
N TYR A 36 3.42 -15.43 8.09
CA TYR A 36 4.77 -15.15 7.62
C TYR A 36 5.17 -16.04 6.44
N THR A 37 4.83 -17.33 6.47
CA THR A 37 5.05 -18.24 5.34
C THR A 37 4.30 -17.81 4.08
N LYS A 38 3.04 -17.36 4.20
CA LYS A 38 2.28 -16.80 3.07
C LYS A 38 2.91 -15.53 2.51
N ILE A 39 3.36 -14.62 3.37
CA ILE A 39 4.01 -13.37 2.95
C ILE A 39 5.36 -13.65 2.30
N ALA A 40 6.16 -14.55 2.88
CA ALA A 40 7.43 -14.97 2.32
C ALA A 40 7.25 -15.60 0.93
N ALA A 41 6.34 -16.57 0.79
CA ALA A 41 6.04 -17.19 -0.50
C ALA A 41 5.62 -16.15 -1.55
N LYS A 42 4.70 -15.24 -1.18
CA LYS A 42 4.27 -14.15 -2.07
C LYS A 42 5.43 -13.25 -2.49
N SER A 43 6.26 -12.82 -1.55
CA SER A 43 7.42 -11.96 -1.84
C SER A 43 8.45 -12.66 -2.71
N THR A 44 8.71 -13.95 -2.48
CA THR A 44 9.61 -14.75 -3.32
C THR A 44 9.07 -14.86 -4.75
N THR A 45 7.77 -15.11 -4.91
CA THR A 45 7.15 -15.10 -6.25
C THR A 45 7.28 -13.73 -6.93
N CYS A 46 7.07 -12.63 -6.20
CA CYS A 46 7.24 -11.28 -6.74
C CYS A 46 8.68 -11.01 -7.19
N LEU A 47 9.67 -11.45 -6.41
CA LEU A 47 11.09 -11.34 -6.76
C LEU A 47 11.44 -12.15 -8.01
N LEU A 48 10.92 -13.37 -8.13
CA LEU A 48 11.12 -14.18 -9.33
C LEU A 48 10.53 -13.50 -10.58
N ILE A 49 9.30 -12.99 -10.47
CA ILE A 49 8.65 -12.23 -11.56
C ILE A 49 9.48 -11.00 -11.93
N LEU A 50 9.94 -10.24 -10.93
CA LEU A 50 10.79 -9.07 -11.16
C LEU A 50 12.10 -9.45 -11.85
N CYS A 51 12.80 -10.48 -11.39
CA CYS A 51 14.04 -10.97 -12.01
C CYS A 51 13.84 -11.48 -13.44
N LEU A 52 12.66 -11.99 -13.78
CA LEU A 52 12.32 -12.42 -15.14
C LEU A 52 12.06 -11.20 -16.05
N ILE A 53 11.42 -10.14 -15.53
CA ILE A 53 11.07 -8.93 -16.28
C ILE A 53 12.26 -7.96 -16.41
N LEU A 54 13.22 -7.97 -15.47
CA LEU A 54 14.41 -7.11 -15.48
C LEU A 54 15.41 -7.48 -16.59
N ARG A 55 15.28 -8.64 -17.24
CA ARG A 55 16.07 -8.99 -18.43
C ARG A 55 15.52 -8.19 -19.62
N PRO A 56 16.36 -7.48 -20.34
CA PRO A 56 16.34 -6.01 -20.45
C PRO A 56 15.05 -5.43 -21.05
N LEU A 57 14.36 -4.55 -20.31
CA LEU A 57 13.51 -3.54 -20.94
C LEU A 57 14.43 -2.47 -21.52
N GLU A 58 14.83 -2.62 -22.79
CA GLU A 58 15.47 -1.51 -23.49
C GLU A 58 14.45 -0.38 -23.64
N PRO A 59 14.70 0.81 -23.05
CA PRO A 59 13.76 1.91 -23.12
C PRO A 59 13.69 2.39 -24.57
N LYS A 60 12.65 1.97 -25.29
CA LYS A 60 12.35 2.50 -26.62
C LYS A 60 11.93 3.96 -26.50
N THR A 61 12.26 4.78 -27.50
CA THR A 61 11.83 6.17 -27.55
C THR A 61 10.30 6.26 -27.50
N GLY A 62 9.76 7.01 -26.53
CA GLY A 62 8.31 7.12 -26.32
C GLY A 62 7.70 6.18 -25.26
N PHE A 63 8.52 5.55 -24.39
CA PHE A 63 8.15 4.63 -23.29
C PHE A 63 7.02 5.05 -22.33
N LEU A 64 6.48 6.27 -22.43
CA LEU A 64 5.34 6.77 -21.63
C LEU A 64 4.30 7.51 -22.48
N SER A 65 4.29 7.30 -23.80
CA SER A 65 3.29 7.91 -24.67
C SER A 65 1.92 7.26 -24.41
N PRO A 66 0.90 8.00 -23.95
CA PRO A 66 -0.38 7.43 -23.50
C PRO A 66 -1.19 6.74 -24.61
N PHE A 67 -0.81 6.92 -25.88
CA PHE A 67 -1.53 6.39 -27.04
C PHE A 67 -0.63 5.62 -28.03
N ASP A 68 0.57 5.19 -27.62
CA ASP A 68 1.39 4.36 -28.49
C ASP A 68 0.94 2.89 -28.44
N THR A 69 0.19 2.48 -29.47
CA THR A 69 -0.27 1.09 -29.62
C THR A 69 0.86 0.10 -29.83
N LYS A 70 2.02 0.56 -30.34
CA LYS A 70 3.20 -0.29 -30.54
C LYS A 70 3.89 -0.62 -29.22
N GLY A 71 3.75 0.26 -28.23
CA GLY A 71 4.34 0.13 -26.90
C GLY A 71 3.44 -0.54 -25.85
N ILE A 72 2.24 -1.03 -26.19
CA ILE A 72 1.28 -1.56 -25.19
C ILE A 72 1.91 -2.66 -24.31
N ILE A 73 2.71 -3.54 -24.91
CA ILE A 73 3.41 -4.61 -24.19
C ILE A 73 4.40 -4.01 -23.20
N ASP A 74 5.21 -3.04 -23.63
CA ASP A 74 6.23 -2.39 -22.81
C ASP A 74 5.59 -1.63 -21.62
N HIS A 75 4.45 -0.95 -21.84
CA HIS A 75 3.69 -0.27 -20.77
C HIS A 75 3.05 -1.26 -19.79
N THR A 76 2.53 -2.39 -20.30
CA THR A 76 1.93 -3.43 -19.46
C THR A 76 3.00 -4.09 -18.58
N LEU A 77 4.16 -4.41 -19.16
CA LEU A 77 5.30 -4.95 -18.43
C LEU A 77 5.83 -3.94 -17.40
N PHE A 78 5.89 -2.65 -17.73
CA PHE A 78 6.23 -1.60 -16.78
C PHE A 78 5.25 -1.53 -15.61
N GLY A 79 3.94 -1.61 -15.87
CA GLY A 79 2.92 -1.66 -14.83
C GLY A 79 3.10 -2.86 -13.90
N ILE A 80 3.31 -4.06 -14.44
CA ILE A 80 3.57 -5.27 -13.66
C ILE A 80 4.83 -5.10 -12.82
N MET A 81 5.91 -4.56 -13.41
CA MET A 81 7.18 -4.29 -12.72
C MET A 81 7.00 -3.27 -11.58
N ALA A 82 6.25 -2.20 -11.81
CA ALA A 82 5.99 -1.17 -10.81
C ALA A 82 5.21 -1.74 -9.61
N VAL A 83 4.17 -2.53 -9.85
CA VAL A 83 3.40 -3.14 -8.76
C VAL A 83 4.23 -4.22 -8.03
N THR A 84 4.93 -5.10 -8.75
CA THR A 84 5.77 -6.14 -8.10
C THR A 84 6.92 -5.53 -7.30
N SER A 85 7.57 -4.48 -7.79
CA SER A 85 8.60 -3.77 -7.03
C SER A 85 8.03 -3.09 -5.78
N MET A 86 6.88 -2.41 -5.86
CA MET A 86 6.20 -1.87 -4.68
C MET A 86 5.84 -2.96 -3.66
N GLU A 87 5.45 -4.14 -4.11
CA GLU A 87 5.11 -5.26 -3.25
C GLU A 87 6.34 -5.81 -2.51
N VAL A 88 7.50 -5.87 -3.18
CA VAL A 88 8.79 -6.17 -2.54
C VAL A 88 9.16 -5.09 -1.51
N TYR A 89 9.01 -3.80 -1.85
CA TYR A 89 9.26 -2.70 -0.90
C TYR A 89 8.34 -2.76 0.34
N SER A 90 7.11 -3.27 0.19
CA SER A 90 6.18 -3.38 1.31
C SER A 90 6.68 -4.29 2.45
N VAL A 91 7.48 -5.31 2.11
CA VAL A 91 8.12 -6.18 3.10
C VAL A 91 9.09 -5.38 3.96
N PHE A 92 9.90 -4.52 3.35
CA PHE A 92 10.86 -3.69 4.07
C PHE A 92 10.21 -2.56 4.84
N LEU A 93 9.17 -1.93 4.28
CA LEU A 93 8.54 -0.74 4.86
C LEU A 93 7.50 -1.04 5.93
N PHE A 94 6.77 -2.16 5.81
CA PHE A 94 5.68 -2.47 6.73
C PHE A 94 5.90 -3.77 7.51
N LEU A 95 6.41 -4.83 6.88
CA LEU A 95 6.59 -6.10 7.58
C LEU A 95 7.79 -6.07 8.55
N ALA A 96 8.95 -5.57 8.11
CA ALA A 96 10.13 -5.54 8.96
C ALA A 96 9.90 -4.69 10.23
N PRO A 97 9.33 -3.47 10.16
CA PRO A 97 8.99 -2.71 11.36
C PRO A 97 7.90 -3.39 12.20
N ALA A 98 6.92 -4.05 11.59
CA ALA A 98 5.88 -4.78 12.33
C ALA A 98 6.48 -5.91 13.19
N ILE A 99 7.49 -6.62 12.67
CA ILE A 99 8.20 -7.66 13.43
C ILE A 99 9.08 -7.03 14.52
N ILE A 100 9.84 -5.97 14.20
CA ILE A 100 10.76 -5.32 15.14
C ILE A 100 10.01 -4.69 16.32
N TYR A 101 8.96 -3.94 16.03
CA TYR A 101 8.18 -3.23 17.05
C TYR A 101 6.99 -4.04 17.58
N GLN A 102 6.81 -5.28 17.12
CA GLN A 102 5.69 -6.15 17.49
C GLN A 102 4.32 -5.48 17.26
N THR A 103 4.22 -4.69 16.19
CA THR A 103 2.99 -3.99 15.81
C THR A 103 2.20 -4.78 14.77
N HIS A 104 0.99 -4.32 14.46
CA HIS A 104 0.18 -4.95 13.42
C HIS A 104 0.77 -4.68 12.04
N TYR A 105 0.89 -5.73 11.23
CA TYR A 105 1.28 -5.60 9.83
C TYR A 105 0.17 -4.93 9.03
N LEU A 106 0.52 -3.84 8.34
CA LEU A 106 -0.37 -3.16 7.40
C LEU A 106 -0.01 -3.60 5.97
N PRO A 107 -0.84 -4.41 5.30
CA PRO A 107 -0.60 -4.76 3.91
C PRO A 107 -0.79 -3.53 3.00
N LEU A 108 0.13 -3.34 2.06
CA LEU A 108 0.03 -2.26 1.07
C LEU A 108 -1.09 -2.55 0.05
N PHE A 109 -1.22 -3.82 -0.36
CA PHE A 109 -2.15 -4.25 -1.40
C PHE A 109 -3.05 -5.40 -0.93
N ASN A 110 -4.27 -5.42 -1.44
CA ASN A 110 -5.21 -6.52 -1.29
C ASN A 110 -5.74 -6.98 -2.65
N ALA A 111 -4.95 -7.83 -3.32
CA ALA A 111 -5.29 -8.44 -4.61
C ALA A 111 -5.82 -7.40 -5.63
N PRO A 112 -5.04 -6.34 -5.93
CA PRO A 112 -5.50 -5.17 -6.67
C PRO A 112 -5.98 -5.50 -8.09
N TYR A 113 -5.38 -6.49 -8.72
CA TYR A 113 -5.74 -6.93 -10.07
C TYR A 113 -7.13 -7.56 -10.20
N PHE A 114 -7.76 -7.94 -9.08
CA PHE A 114 -9.10 -8.52 -9.06
C PHE A 114 -10.19 -7.49 -8.72
N SER A 115 -9.90 -6.19 -8.81
CA SER A 115 -10.91 -5.16 -8.63
C SER A 115 -11.93 -5.19 -9.77
N THR A 116 -13.22 -5.21 -9.44
CA THR A 116 -14.32 -5.15 -10.43
C THR A 116 -14.72 -3.71 -10.79
N SER A 117 -14.17 -2.71 -10.10
CA SER A 117 -14.39 -1.30 -10.40
C SER A 117 -13.19 -0.44 -10.01
N ILE A 118 -13.05 0.73 -10.65
CA ILE A 118 -12.01 1.73 -10.33
C ILE A 118 -12.13 2.20 -8.88
N ARG A 119 -13.36 2.39 -8.39
CA ARG A 119 -13.61 2.75 -7.00
C ARG A 119 -13.06 1.68 -6.06
N ASP A 120 -13.35 0.41 -6.33
CA ASP A 120 -12.88 -0.70 -5.49
C ASP A 120 -11.35 -0.83 -5.51
N PHE A 121 -10.74 -0.64 -6.68
CA PHE A 121 -9.28 -0.61 -6.84
C PHE A 121 -8.64 0.41 -5.89
N TRP A 122 -8.98 1.70 -6.04
CA TRP A 122 -8.35 2.79 -5.29
C TRP A 122 -8.75 2.85 -3.82
N ALA A 123 -9.97 2.41 -3.49
CA ALA A 123 -10.48 2.52 -2.14
C ALA A 123 -10.03 1.34 -1.27
N ASN A 124 -10.11 0.11 -1.77
CA ASN A 124 -10.08 -1.08 -0.92
C ASN A 124 -8.95 -2.06 -1.21
N ARG A 125 -8.17 -1.85 -2.27
CA ARG A 125 -7.19 -2.84 -2.76
C ARG A 125 -5.80 -2.29 -3.05
N TRP A 126 -5.71 -1.01 -3.40
CA TRP A 126 -4.47 -0.32 -3.73
C TRP A 126 -4.04 0.62 -2.59
N ASN A 127 -2.79 0.51 -2.14
CA ASN A 127 -2.18 1.36 -1.12
C ASN A 127 -3.08 1.60 0.12
N LEU A 128 -3.50 0.53 0.79
CA LEU A 128 -4.49 0.58 1.88
C LEU A 128 -4.17 1.60 2.99
N PRO A 129 -2.90 1.75 3.44
CA PRO A 129 -2.58 2.77 4.44
C PRO A 129 -2.89 4.19 3.95
N VAL A 130 -2.54 4.50 2.69
CA VAL A 130 -2.81 5.82 2.08
C VAL A 130 -4.31 6.02 1.87
N ALA A 131 -5.01 5.01 1.36
CA ALA A 131 -6.46 5.07 1.18
C ALA A 131 -7.21 5.24 2.51
N HIS A 132 -6.67 4.72 3.62
CA HIS A 132 -7.21 4.97 4.95
C HIS A 132 -6.97 6.41 5.40
N ILE A 133 -5.75 6.93 5.22
CA ILE A 133 -5.40 8.32 5.56
C ILE A 133 -6.26 9.31 4.79
N PHE A 134 -6.45 9.14 3.48
CA PHE A 134 -7.32 10.05 2.72
C PHE A 134 -8.76 10.03 3.21
N ARG A 135 -9.29 8.86 3.56
CA ARG A 135 -10.64 8.78 4.16
C ARG A 135 -10.73 9.56 5.47
N THR A 136 -9.76 9.41 6.36
CA THR A 136 -9.81 10.01 7.70
C THR A 136 -9.47 11.49 7.71
N VAL A 137 -8.53 11.91 6.87
CA VAL A 137 -7.98 13.27 6.88
C VAL A 137 -8.63 14.18 5.85
N VAL A 138 -9.06 13.66 4.70
CA VAL A 138 -9.56 14.49 3.58
C VAL A 138 -11.06 14.35 3.40
N PHE A 139 -11.63 13.15 3.48
CA PHE A 139 -13.05 12.91 3.21
C PHE A 139 -13.97 12.97 4.44
N LEU A 140 -13.47 12.59 5.62
CA LEU A 140 -14.20 12.68 6.88
C LEU A 140 -14.32 14.08 7.53
N PRO A 141 -13.46 15.10 7.28
CA PRO A 141 -13.69 16.43 7.85
C PRO A 141 -14.78 17.17 7.06
N VAL A 142 -16.03 16.80 7.33
CA VAL A 142 -17.22 17.60 7.01
C VAL A 142 -18.08 17.70 8.26
#